data_AF-W1DR16-F1
#
_entry.id   AF-W1DR16-F1
#
_cell.length_a   1.000
_cell.length_b   1.000
_cell.length_c   1.000
_cell.angle_alpha   90.00
_cell.angle_beta   90.00
_cell.angle_gamma   90.00
#
_symmetry.space_group_name_H-M   'P 1'
#
loop_
_entity.id
_entity.type
_entity.pdbx_description
1 polymer ?
#
loop_
_entity_poly.entity_id
_entity_poly.type
_entity_poly.pdbx_seq_one_letter_code
_entity_poly.pdbx_strand_id
1 'polypeptide(L)' 'MTSQDYPTFNFLQWYVAEQHEEEKLFKSVIDKLTLAGKSGEGLYFIDKELATLDAQN' A
#
# COMPACT_ATOMS: atom_id res chain seq x y z
N MET A 1 -33.21 -6.73 0.74
CA MET A 1 -32.77 -7.89 1.55
C MET A 1 -31.34 -7.61 1.98
N THR A 2 -31.16 -7.00 3.14
CA THR A 2 -29.86 -6.95 3.79
C THR A 2 -29.58 -8.35 4.31
N SER A 3 -28.63 -9.07 3.70
CA SER A 3 -28.09 -10.27 4.33
C SER A 3 -27.45 -9.83 5.65
N GLN A 4 -28.11 -10.13 6.77
CA GLN A 4 -27.55 -9.97 8.11
C GLN A 4 -26.54 -11.11 8.38
N ASP A 5 -25.58 -11.27 7.47
CA ASP A 5 -24.53 -12.27 7.56
C ASP A 5 -23.37 -11.70 8.38
N TYR A 6 -23.57 -11.72 9.70
CA TYR A 6 -22.57 -11.27 10.67
C TYR A 6 -21.25 -12.07 10.61
N PRO A 7 -21.25 -13.40 10.36
CA PRO A 7 -20.01 -14.15 10.12
C PRO A 7 -19.19 -13.62 8.93
N THR A 8 -19.83 -13.41 7.78
CA THR A 8 -19.12 -12.86 6.60
C THR A 8 -18.63 -11.44 6.85
N PHE A 9 -19.41 -10.61 7.56
CA PHE A 9 -18.98 -9.27 7.94
C PHE A 9 -17.70 -9.28 8.79
N ASN A 10 -17.63 -10.16 9.80
CA ASN A 10 -16.44 -10.33 10.64
C ASN A 10 -15.24 -10.86 9.86
N PHE A 11 -15.44 -11.82 8.96
CA PHE A 11 -14.39 -12.33 8.07
C PHE A 11 -13.80 -11.22 7.19
N LEU A 12 -14.65 -10.36 6.61
CA LEU A 12 -14.21 -9.27 5.75
C LEU A 12 -13.47 -8.15 6.50
N GLN A 13 -13.58 -8.04 7.83
CA GLN A 13 -12.85 -7.02 8.59
C GLN A 13 -11.33 -7.15 8.42
N TRP A 14 -10.81 -8.37 8.31
CA TRP A 14 -9.39 -8.57 8.04
C TRP A 14 -8.98 -7.95 6.71
N TYR A 15 -9.75 -8.20 5.64
CA TYR A 15 -9.50 -7.63 4.32
C TYR A 15 -9.64 -6.11 4.30
N VAL A 16 -10.59 -5.56 5.06
CA VAL A 16 -10.75 -4.10 5.17
C VAL A 16 -9.54 -3.47 5.85
N ALA A 17 -9.05 -4.08 6.94
CA ALA A 17 -7.85 -3.62 7.62
C ALA A 17 -6.61 -3.73 6.73
N GLU A 18 -6.46 -4.86 6.03
CA GLU A 18 -5.34 -5.09 5.09
C GLU A 18 -5.36 -4.07 3.95
N GLN A 19 -6.51 -3.85 3.32
CA GLN A 19 -6.66 -2.88 2.25
C GLN A 19 -6.30 -1.46 2.69
N HIS A 20 -6.54 -1.11 3.96
CA HIS A 20 -6.15 0.19 4.48
C HIS A 20 -4.62 0.36 4.53
N GLU A 21 -3.89 -0.66 4.96
CA GLU A 21 -2.42 -0.63 4.97
C GLU A 21 -1.84 -0.70 3.55
N GLU A 22 -2.41 -1.54 2.67
CA GLU A 22 -2.03 -1.63 1.25
C GLU A 22 -2.19 -0.26 0.55
N GLU A 23 -3.33 0.41 0.72
CA GLU A 23 -3.57 1.73 0.14
C GLU A 23 -2.54 2.76 0.61
N LYS A 24 -2.21 2.75 1.91
CA LYS A 24 -1.19 3.63 2.49
C LYS A 24 0.20 3.31 1.94
N LEU A 25 0.56 2.04 1.79
CA LEU A 25 1.82 1.59 1.23
C LEU A 25 1.99 2.08 -0.22
N PHE A 26 1.04 1.77 -1.10
CA PHE A 26 1.10 2.18 -2.50
C PHE A 26 1.02 3.69 -2.67
N LYS A 27 0.23 4.38 -1.82
CA LYS A 27 0.18 5.84 -1.83
C LYS A 27 1.55 6.44 -1.52
N SER A 28 2.29 5.87 -0.57
CA SER A 28 3.65 6.33 -0.23
C SER A 28 4.63 6.18 -1.41
N VAL A 29 4.50 5.10 -2.20
CA VAL A 29 5.32 4.89 -3.41
C VAL A 29 5.02 5.97 -4.46
N ILE A 30 3.74 6.24 -4.71
CA ILE A 30 3.30 7.30 -5.64
C ILE A 30 3.81 8.67 -5.18
N ASP A 31 3.79 8.94 -3.88
CA ASP A 31 4.27 10.21 -3.32
C ASP A 31 5.78 10.39 -3.53
N LYS A 32 6.57 9.33 -3.37
CA LYS A 32 8.01 9.34 -3.68
C LYS A 32 8.27 9.60 -5.17
N LEU A 33 7.53 8.94 -6.05
CA LEU A 33 7.60 9.17 -7.50
C LEU A 33 7.22 10.62 -7.87
N THR A 34 6.20 11.17 -7.22
CA THR A 34 5.78 12.56 -7.45
C THR A 34 6.85 13.56 -7.00
N LEU A 35 7.53 13.28 -5.89
CA LEU A 35 8.57 14.13 -5.33
C LEU A 35 9.87 14.09 -6.13
N ALA A 36 10.36 12.89 -6.47
CA ALA A 36 11.72 12.70 -7.00
C ALA A 36 11.78 11.95 -8.34
N GLY A 37 10.67 11.45 -8.89
CA GLY A 37 10.66 10.63 -10.11
C GLY A 37 10.86 11.39 -11.44
N LYS A 38 11.18 12.69 -11.41
CA LYS A 38 11.35 13.52 -12.62
C LYS A 38 12.76 13.48 -13.23
N SER A 39 13.75 12.95 -12.50
CA SER A 39 15.12 12.78 -12.97
C SER A 39 15.57 11.32 -12.90
N GLY A 40 16.51 10.92 -13.76
CA GLY A 40 17.05 9.55 -13.75
C GLY A 40 17.74 9.20 -12.43
N GLU A 41 18.43 10.16 -11.81
CA GLU A 41 19.03 9.98 -10.48
C GLU A 41 17.96 9.77 -9.40
N GLY A 42 16.87 10.53 -9.44
CA GLY A 42 15.76 10.38 -8.49
C GLY A 42 15.05 9.04 -8.64
N LEU A 43 14.85 8.56 -9.87
CA LEU A 43 14.33 7.22 -10.13
C LEU A 43 15.26 6.11 -9.61
N TYR A 44 16.58 6.27 -9.76
CA TYR A 44 17.56 5.32 -9.20
C TYR A 44 17.49 5.22 -7.67
N PHE A 45 17.33 6.37 -6.98
CA PHE A 45 17.17 6.35 -5.52
C PHE A 45 15.85 5.71 -5.08
N ILE A 46 14.75 6.00 -5.78
CA ILE A 46 13.45 5.38 -5.51
C ILE A 46 13.52 3.87 -5.71
N ASP A 47 14.09 3.40 -6.83
CA ASP A 47 14.27 1.97 -7.12
C ASP A 47 15.04 1.23 -6.01
N LYS A 48 16.15 1.83 -5.55
CA LYS A 48 16.94 1.29 -4.44
C LYS A 48 16.15 1.21 -3.13
N GLU A 49 15.29 2.20 -2.85
CA GLU A 49 14.45 2.22 -1.66
C GLU A 49 13.33 1.16 -1.75
N LEU A 50 12.72 1.01 -2.94
CA LEU A 50 11.71 -0.01 -3.23
C LEU A 50 12.22 -1.44 -3.04
N ALA A 51 13.50 -1.70 -3.35
CA ALA A 51 14.12 -3.01 -3.13
C ALA A 51 14.12 -3.47 -1.66
N THR A 52 13.94 -2.53 -0.73
CA THR A 52 13.84 -2.80 0.73
C THR A 52 12.49 -2.41 1.31
N LEU A 53 11.52 -2.04 0.46
CA LEU A 53 10.19 -1.66 0.90
C LEU A 53 9.46 -2.89 1.43
N ASP A 54 8.84 -2.75 2.60
CA ASP A 54 8.05 -3.80 3.27
C ASP A 54 8.83 -5.05 3.69
N ALA A 55 10.15 -5.05 3.54
CA ALA A 55 11.05 -6.10 4.07
C ALA A 55 11.25 -6.03 5.60
N GLN A 56 10.45 -5.21 6.31
CA GLN A 56 10.50 -5.03 7.77
C GLN A 56 9.42 -5.82 8.52
N ASN A 57 9.05 -6.99 8.00
CA ASN A 57 8.30 -8.01 8.73
C ASN A 57 9.20 -9.22 9.03
#